data_AF-A0A961ZBX0-F1
#
_entry.id   AF-A0A961ZBX0-F1
#
_cell.length_a   1.000
_cell.length_b   1.000
_cell.length_c   1.000
_cell.angle_alpha   90.00
_cell.angle_beta   90.00
_cell.angle_gamma   90.00
#
_symmetry.space_group_name_H-M   'P 1'
#
loop_
_entity.id
_entity.type
_entity.pdbx_description
1 polymer ?
#
loop_
_entity_poly.entity_id
_entity_poly.type
_entity_poly.pdbx_seq_one_letter_code
_entity_poly.pdbx_strand_id
1 'polypeptide(L)' 'IFWGLWLFPLGYLVGKSGYFPRILAYFLYAGGIGYVLGVLLHYLMPGENIITTICDVLVFGEVVFLLWLIVFGAKLPQKT' A
#
# COMPACT_ATOMS: atom_id res chain seq x y z
N ILE A 1 -13.73 -1.87 5.08
CA ILE A 1 -12.71 -2.25 6.10
C ILE A 1 -11.60 -3.15 5.53
N PHE A 2 -11.88 -4.08 4.62
CA PHE A 2 -10.88 -5.08 4.19
C PHE A 2 -9.91 -4.65 3.07
N TRP A 3 -10.10 -3.48 2.45
CA TRP A 3 -9.34 -3.12 1.26
C TRP A 3 -7.90 -2.69 1.56
N GLY A 4 -7.64 -1.83 2.55
CA GLY A 4 -6.27 -1.40 2.86
C GLY A 4 -5.50 -2.30 3.82
N LEU A 5 -6.18 -3.13 4.62
CA LEU A 5 -5.51 -3.96 5.64
C LEU A 5 -4.61 -5.03 5.03
N TRP A 6 -4.94 -5.50 3.82
CA TRP A 6 -4.17 -6.53 3.11
C TRP A 6 -2.82 -6.01 2.56
N LEU A 7 -2.62 -4.68 2.51
CA LEU A 7 -1.36 -4.08 2.11
C LEU A 7 -0.23 -4.43 3.08
N PHE A 8 -0.54 -4.73 4.35
CA PHE A 8 0.43 -5.20 5.34
C PHE A 8 1.00 -6.60 5.01
N PRO A 9 0.17 -7.66 4.87
CA PRO A 9 0.69 -8.97 4.45
C PRO A 9 1.30 -8.94 3.05
N LEU A 10 0.74 -8.15 2.12
CA LEU A 10 1.34 -7.96 0.78
C LEU A 10 2.73 -7.32 0.88
N GLY A 11 2.87 -6.21 1.60
CA GLY A 11 4.15 -5.52 1.83
C GLY A 11 5.18 -6.43 2.51
N TYR A 12 4.74 -7.27 3.45
CA TYR A 12 5.59 -8.26 4.10
C TYR A 12 6.10 -9.31 3.11
N LEU A 13 5.22 -9.85 2.26
CA LEU A 13 5.61 -10.81 1.23
C LEU A 13 6.57 -10.18 0.21
N VAL A 14 6.29 -8.95 -0.24
CA VAL A 14 7.15 -8.20 -1.16
C VAL A 14 8.55 -8.00 -0.57
N GLY A 15 8.65 -7.64 0.71
CA GLY A 15 9.93 -7.47 1.41
C GLY A 15 10.68 -8.79 1.66
N LYS A 16 9.95 -9.89 1.91
CA LYS A 16 10.52 -11.21 2.22
C LYS A 16 10.91 -12.02 0.99
N SER A 17 10.13 -11.94 -0.08
CA SER A 17 10.33 -12.76 -1.28
C SER A 17 11.60 -12.40 -2.05
N GLY A 18 12.14 -11.18 -1.89
CA GLY A 18 13.34 -10.74 -2.63
C GLY A 18 13.11 -10.54 -4.14
N TYR A 19 11.89 -10.79 -4.63
CA TYR A 19 11.50 -10.63 -6.04
C TYR A 19 11.28 -9.16 -6.44
N PHE A 20 11.03 -8.31 -5.44
CA PHE A 20 10.74 -6.90 -5.61
C PHE A 20 11.69 -6.06 -4.75
N PRO A 21 11.96 -4.79 -5.13
CA PRO A 21 12.72 -3.89 -4.29
C PRO A 21 12.01 -3.65 -2.95
N ARG A 22 12.78 -3.62 -1.86
CA ARG A 22 12.24 -3.30 -0.52
C ARG A 22 11.55 -1.93 -0.45
N ILE A 23 11.88 -1.00 -1.35
CA ILE A 23 11.18 0.29 -1.48
C ILE A 23 9.66 0.09 -1.68
N LEU A 24 9.25 -0.91 -2.47
CA LEU A 24 7.82 -1.18 -2.72
C LEU A 24 7.10 -1.63 -1.45
N ALA A 25 7.78 -2.41 -0.60
CA ALA A 25 7.21 -2.85 0.68
C ALA A 25 6.87 -1.64 1.56
N TYR A 26 7.74 -0.61 1.60
CA TYR A 26 7.46 0.62 2.36
C TYR A 26 6.27 1.41 1.79
N PHE A 27 6.12 1.50 0.47
CA PHE A 27 4.96 2.13 -0.15
C PHE A 27 3.65 1.40 0.18
N LEU A 28 3.67 0.07 0.19
CA LEU A 28 2.52 -0.74 0.58
C LEU A 28 2.16 -0.54 2.06
N TYR A 29 3.15 -0.55 2.95
CA TYR A 29 2.91 -0.26 4.37
C TYR A 29 2.38 1.16 4.59
N ALA A 30 2.91 2.16 3.88
CA ALA A 30 2.43 3.54 3.95
C ALA A 30 0.97 3.65 3.49
N GLY A 31 0.59 2.96 2.42
CA GLY A 31 -0.81 2.89 1.96
C GLY A 31 -1.73 2.21 2.97
N GLY A 32 -1.28 1.12 3.59
CA GLY A 32 -2.02 0.41 4.64
C GLY A 32 -2.25 1.28 5.89
N ILE A 33 -1.21 1.99 6.33
CA ILE A 33 -1.31 2.97 7.44
C ILE A 33 -2.25 4.10 7.08
N GLY A 34 -2.16 4.63 5.85
CA GLY A 34 -3.05 5.68 5.34
C GLY A 34 -4.52 5.27 5.36
N TYR A 35 -4.83 4.02 5.00
CA TYR A 35 -6.17 3.48 5.07
C TYR A 35 -6.69 3.39 6.52
N VAL A 36 -5.88 2.86 7.44
CA VAL A 36 -6.25 2.76 8.85
C VAL A 36 -6.51 4.14 9.45
N LEU A 37 -5.60 5.09 9.20
CA LEU A 37 -5.77 6.47 9.64
C LEU A 37 -7.00 7.13 9.00
N GLY A 38 -7.27 6.88 7.72
CA GLY A 38 -8.46 7.38 7.03
C GLY A 38 -9.75 6.91 7.68
N VAL A 39 -9.85 5.60 7.99
CA VAL A 39 -11.02 5.06 8.70
C VAL A 39 -11.14 5.64 10.12
N LEU A 40 -10.01 5.75 10.83
CA LEU A 40 -9.98 6.28 12.20
C LEU A 40 -10.43 7.75 12.24
N LEU A 41 -9.93 8.58 11.30
CA LEU A 41 -10.25 9.99 11.19
C LEU A 41 -11.69 10.22 10.72
N HIS A 42 -12.17 9.40 9.78
CA HIS A 42 -13.56 9.43 9.33
C HIS A 42 -14.54 9.13 10.48
N TYR A 43 -14.18 8.22 11.39
CA TYR A 43 -14.99 7.88 12.55
C TYR A 43 -14.88 8.90 13.68
N LEU A 44 -13.69 9.49 13.89
CA LEU A 44 -13.43 10.41 14.99
C LEU A 44 -13.90 11.86 14.70
N MET A 45 -13.91 12.30 13.44
CA MET A 45 -14.29 13.66 13.04
C MET A 45 -15.15 13.67 11.76
N PRO A 46 -16.47 13.42 11.87
CA PRO A 46 -17.38 13.46 10.74
C PRO A 46 -17.62 14.92 10.32
N GLY A 47 -16.85 15.44 9.35
CA GLY A 47 -17.05 16.79 8.80
C GLY A 47 -15.88 17.37 7.99
N GLU A 48 -14.67 16.87 8.20
CA GLU A 48 -13.46 17.35 7.52
C GLU A 48 -13.23 16.57 6.20
N ASN A 49 -13.97 16.93 5.14
CA ASN A 49 -13.89 16.30 3.81
C ASN A 49 -12.48 16.34 3.16
N ILE A 50 -11.60 17.22 3.64
CA ILE A 50 -10.22 17.35 3.15
C ILE A 50 -9.35 16.18 3.62
N ILE A 51 -9.58 15.70 4.86
CA ILE A 51 -8.76 14.66 5.48
C ILE A 51 -9.10 13.29 4.88
N THR A 52 -10.37 13.04 4.60
CA THR A 52 -10.83 11.82 3.90
C THR A 52 -10.23 11.74 2.50
N THR A 53 -10.20 12.87 1.77
CA THR A 53 -9.57 12.95 0.44
C THR A 53 -8.07 12.66 0.48
N ILE A 54 -7.34 13.16 1.49
CA ILE A 54 -5.91 12.89 1.66
C ILE A 54 -5.65 11.41 1.97
N CYS A 55 -6.50 10.79 2.78
CA CYS A 55 -6.39 9.37 3.09
C CYS A 55 -6.72 8.47 1.87
N ASP A 56 -7.68 8.86 1.04
CA ASP A 56 -7.94 8.20 -0.25
C ASP A 56 -6.76 8.34 -1.22
N VAL A 57 -6.07 9.50 -1.20
CA VAL A 57 -4.82 9.67 -1.96
C VAL A 57 -3.70 8.77 -1.42
N LEU A 58 -3.63 8.49 -0.11
CA LEU A 58 -2.65 7.52 0.41
C LEU A 58 -2.90 6.07 -0.05
N VAL A 59 -4.13 5.73 -0.45
CA VAL A 59 -4.44 4.43 -1.09
C VAL A 59 -3.72 4.29 -2.46
N PHE A 60 -3.17 5.37 -3.03
CA PHE A 60 -2.26 5.27 -4.18
C PHE A 60 -1.04 4.36 -3.95
N GLY A 61 -0.70 4.00 -2.71
CA GLY A 61 0.33 2.99 -2.46
C GLY A 61 0.11 1.71 -3.27
N GLU A 62 -1.15 1.31 -3.50
CA GLU A 62 -1.51 0.17 -4.33
C GLU A 62 -1.33 0.47 -5.83
N VAL A 63 -1.65 1.69 -6.27
CA VAL A 63 -1.46 2.15 -7.65
C VAL A 63 0.02 2.22 -8.01
N VAL A 64 0.88 2.69 -7.10
CA VAL A 64 2.34 2.73 -7.26
C VAL A 64 2.89 1.31 -7.37
N PHE A 65 2.38 0.37 -6.56
CA PHE A 65 2.74 -1.04 -6.64
C PHE A 65 2.35 -1.66 -7.99
N LEU A 66 1.12 -1.39 -8.47
CA LEU A 66 0.63 -1.88 -9.77
C LEU A 66 1.42 -1.29 -10.94
N LEU A 67 1.70 0.02 -10.92
CA LEU A 67 2.53 0.68 -11.93
C LEU A 67 3.93 0.06 -12.01
N TRP A 68 4.55 -0.21 -10.85
CA TRP A 68 5.85 -0.87 -10.82
C TRP A 68 5.79 -2.28 -11.44
N LEU A 69 4.74 -3.05 -11.12
CA LEU A 69 4.54 -4.38 -11.71
C LEU A 69 4.41 -4.32 -13.23
N ILE A 70 3.69 -3.32 -13.76
CA ILE A 70 3.51 -3.13 -15.22
C ILE A 70 4.82 -2.71 -15.90
N VAL A 71 5.60 -1.81 -15.29
CA VAL A 71 6.79 -1.24 -15.92
C VAL A 71 8.03 -2.14 -15.76
N PHE A 72 8.25 -2.70 -14.57
CA PHE A 72 9.47 -3.43 -14.23
C PHE A 72 9.26 -4.93 -14.02
N GLY A 73 8.05 -5.36 -13.67
CA GLY A 73 7.75 -6.75 -13.36
C GLY A 73 8.44 -7.28 -12.09
N ALA A 74 8.29 -8.59 -11.86
CA ALA A 74 8.91 -9.30 -10.74
C ALA A 74 10.25 -9.90 -11.19
N LYS A 75 11.31 -9.70 -10.40
CA LYS A 75 12.58 -10.42 -10.61
C LYS A 75 12.45 -11.81 -10.01
N LEU A 76 12.03 -12.77 -10.82
CA LEU A 76 12.00 -14.17 -10.43
C LEU A 76 13.45 -14.65 -10.15
N PRO A 77 13.67 -15.46 -9.11
CA PRO A 77 14.95 -16.07 -8.86
C PRO A 77 15.19 -17.03 -10.01
N GLN A 78 16.28 -16.85 -10.74
CA GLN A 78 16.66 -17.84 -11.75
C GLN A 78 16.93 -19.15 -11.02
N LYS A 79 16.03 -20.12 -11.24
CA LYS A 79 16.18 -21.47 -10.74
C LYS A 79 17.25 -22.12 -11.63
N THR A 80 18.49 -22.10 -11.14
CA THR A 80 19.61 -22.83 -11.74
C THR A 80 19.38 -24.34 -11.64
#